data_AF-A0A3M2KXN3-F1
#
_entry.id   AF-A0A3M2KXN3-F1
#
_cell.length_a   1.000
_cell.length_b   1.000
_cell.length_c   1.000
_cell.angle_alpha   90.00
_cell.angle_beta   90.00
_cell.angle_gamma   90.00
#
_symmetry.space_group_name_H-M   'P 1'
#
loop_
_entity.id
_entity.type
_entity.pdbx_description
1 polymer ?
#
loop_
_entity_poly.entity_id
_entity_poly.type
_entity_poly.pdbx_seq_one_letter_code
_entity_poly.pdbx_strand_id
1 'polypeptide(L)'
;MGHPFEVLLIAERCAILTGRDEDFVMWVTCGWCGTRWGELMATRRSVLHGDKLAVDSQLAPPDGPGFRRTPPKEGSFRNDHPDFFGMVDLPPFLTELLAWQADQYEGVCRCSESCGGVGYLLAPDRGHMLHGTYGQFPWRPAVDGLTYARKEQNRRPVLVDVAEPWPGLPLSPGWPMAAGPMWEPPCGRGEVRHDLPVSEPLRITCPHCAAGPGKPCLSETGRAGHVHRTRVAAEQEGRPERLRSLASWLPIKPGLTPHELRHSQRVWLDEDGLPEVLKKDRLGHAMSGMSGTYAHVSASMRARVKECMQQRWESALDQRAALSPRSPVGVLDRLLGERARALHGFMERA
;
A
#
# COMPACT_ATOMS: atom_id res chain seq x y z
N MET A 1 -3.78 17.61 0.78
CA MET A 1 -4.75 16.52 0.56
C MET A 1 -4.36 15.74 -0.68
N GLY A 2 -4.54 14.42 -0.65
CA GLY A 2 -4.24 13.51 -1.77
C GLY A 2 -5.43 13.37 -2.71
N HIS A 3 -5.18 13.41 -4.02
CA HIS A 3 -6.15 13.09 -5.06
C HIS A 3 -6.35 11.56 -5.15
N PRO A 4 -7.53 11.02 -5.54
CA PRO A 4 -7.75 9.57 -5.64
C PRO A 4 -6.68 8.83 -6.45
N PHE A 5 -6.24 9.42 -7.56
CA PHE A 5 -5.14 8.87 -8.37
C PHE A 5 -3.79 8.85 -7.62
N GLU A 6 -3.46 9.90 -6.87
CA GLU A 6 -2.25 9.94 -6.03
C GLU A 6 -2.31 8.84 -4.96
N VAL A 7 -3.46 8.65 -4.32
CA VAL A 7 -3.66 7.60 -3.29
C VAL A 7 -3.49 6.21 -3.89
N LEU A 8 -4.00 5.97 -5.10
CA LEU A 8 -3.81 4.71 -5.82
C LEU A 8 -2.32 4.44 -6.09
N LEU A 9 -1.59 5.43 -6.61
CA LEU A 9 -0.16 5.30 -6.88
C LEU A 9 0.67 5.06 -5.61
N ILE A 10 0.30 5.71 -4.49
CA ILE A 10 0.95 5.51 -3.19
C ILE A 10 0.68 4.10 -2.68
N ALA A 11 -0.56 3.61 -2.81
CA ALA A 11 -0.93 2.24 -2.43
C ALA A 11 -0.14 1.20 -3.23
N GLU A 12 -0.01 1.40 -4.56
CA GLU A 12 0.79 0.54 -5.44
C GLU A 12 2.27 0.54 -5.01
N ARG A 13 2.87 1.72 -4.80
CA ARG A 13 4.26 1.81 -4.33
C ARG A 13 4.47 1.15 -2.97
N CYS A 14 3.51 1.27 -2.04
CA CYS A 14 3.59 0.60 -0.75
C CYS A 14 3.66 -0.92 -0.93
N ALA A 15 2.76 -1.49 -1.74
CA ALA A 15 2.73 -2.92 -2.03
C ALA A 15 4.00 -3.42 -2.74
N ILE A 16 4.57 -2.62 -3.65
CA ILE A 16 5.84 -2.96 -4.30
C ILE A 16 7.00 -2.98 -3.30
N LEU A 17 7.08 -1.99 -2.41
CA LEU A 17 8.15 -1.88 -1.43
C LEU A 17 8.12 -3.04 -0.42
N THR A 18 6.93 -3.51 -0.05
CA THR A 18 6.76 -4.60 0.91
C THR A 18 6.67 -5.98 0.23
N GLY A 19 6.38 -6.03 -1.06
CA GLY A 19 6.10 -7.25 -1.80
C GLY A 19 4.73 -7.85 -1.46
N ARG A 20 3.77 -7.05 -1.01
CA ARG A 20 2.51 -7.50 -0.40
C ARG A 20 1.29 -6.78 -0.97
N ASP A 21 0.38 -7.55 -1.56
CA ASP A 21 -0.87 -7.03 -2.11
C ASP A 21 -1.80 -6.47 -1.02
N GLU A 22 -1.73 -6.98 0.22
CA GLU A 22 -2.55 -6.48 1.32
C GLU A 22 -2.28 -5.00 1.65
N ASP A 23 -1.05 -4.52 1.40
CA ASP A 23 -0.70 -3.12 1.65
C ASP A 23 -1.34 -2.19 0.62
N PHE A 24 -1.61 -2.69 -0.59
CA PHE A 24 -2.42 -1.98 -1.59
C PHE A 24 -3.87 -1.86 -1.08
N VAL A 25 -4.48 -2.98 -0.71
CA VAL A 25 -5.87 -3.02 -0.21
C VAL A 25 -6.04 -2.13 1.02
N MET A 26 -5.08 -2.18 1.93
CA MET A 26 -5.08 -1.39 3.15
C MET A 26 -5.14 0.12 2.88
N TRP A 27 -4.30 0.62 1.97
CA TRP A 27 -4.24 2.05 1.70
C TRP A 27 -5.40 2.57 0.86
N VAL A 28 -5.89 1.76 -0.08
CA VAL A 28 -7.13 2.06 -0.81
C VAL A 28 -8.31 2.13 0.18
N THR A 29 -8.43 1.17 1.09
CA THR A 29 -9.47 1.18 2.13
C THR A 29 -9.36 2.41 3.02
N CYS A 30 -8.13 2.75 3.45
CA CYS A 30 -7.90 3.93 4.29
C CYS A 30 -8.35 5.23 3.60
N GLY A 31 -7.98 5.42 2.34
CA GLY A 31 -8.38 6.60 1.55
C GLY A 31 -9.88 6.68 1.34
N TRP A 32 -10.51 5.60 0.87
CA TRP A 32 -11.94 5.63 0.50
C TRP A 32 -12.89 5.61 1.70
N CYS A 33 -12.49 5.00 2.82
CA CYS A 33 -13.32 4.97 4.05
C CYS A 33 -12.96 6.06 5.06
N GLY A 34 -11.84 6.78 4.88
CA GLY A 34 -11.38 7.80 5.83
C GLY A 34 -11.12 7.23 7.23
N THR A 35 -10.63 5.99 7.31
CA THR A 35 -10.34 5.30 8.58
C THR A 35 -9.09 5.86 9.24
N ARG A 36 -9.10 5.91 10.58
CA ARG A 36 -7.88 6.15 11.36
C ARG A 36 -6.99 4.90 11.35
N TRP A 37 -5.70 5.06 11.67
CA TRP A 37 -4.77 3.93 11.74
C TRP A 37 -5.27 2.78 12.63
N GLY A 38 -5.69 3.08 13.86
CA GLY A 38 -6.17 2.06 14.78
C GLY A 38 -7.43 1.35 14.28
N GLU A 39 -8.32 2.05 13.58
CA GLU A 39 -9.55 1.51 12.98
C GLU A 39 -9.21 0.58 11.79
N LEU A 40 -8.26 1.01 10.95
CA LEU A 40 -7.76 0.22 9.84
C LEU A 40 -7.14 -1.09 10.32
N MET A 41 -6.30 -1.03 11.37
CA MET A 41 -5.70 -2.21 11.98
C MET A 41 -6.70 -3.10 12.71
N ALA A 42 -7.83 -2.55 13.15
CA ALA A 42 -8.92 -3.31 13.77
C ALA A 42 -9.85 -3.99 12.75
N THR A 43 -9.63 -3.77 11.44
CA THR A 43 -10.50 -4.29 10.38
C THR A 43 -10.39 -5.80 10.27
N ARG A 44 -11.52 -6.48 10.55
CA ARG A 44 -11.65 -7.94 10.57
C ARG A 44 -12.67 -8.43 9.53
N ARG A 45 -12.59 -9.70 9.13
CA ARG A 45 -13.57 -10.34 8.25
C ARG A 45 -14.99 -10.24 8.82
N SER A 46 -15.14 -10.36 10.14
CA SER A 46 -16.44 -10.32 10.82
C SER A 46 -17.16 -8.97 10.77
N VAL A 47 -16.47 -7.89 10.39
CA VAL A 47 -17.07 -6.54 10.29
C VAL A 47 -17.43 -6.16 8.86
N LEU A 48 -17.24 -7.06 7.89
CA LEU A 48 -17.72 -6.90 6.53
C LEU A 48 -19.18 -7.38 6.43
N HIS A 49 -20.06 -6.48 6.01
CA HIS A 49 -21.50 -6.73 5.90
C HIS A 49 -21.97 -6.35 4.49
N GLY A 50 -21.69 -7.22 3.52
CA GLY A 50 -22.01 -6.95 2.11
C GLY A 50 -21.37 -5.63 1.65
N ASP A 51 -22.19 -4.64 1.30
CA ASP A 51 -21.75 -3.31 0.87
C ASP A 51 -21.37 -2.36 2.00
N LYS A 52 -21.11 -2.87 3.22
CA LYS A 52 -20.76 -2.06 4.39
C LYS A 52 -19.56 -2.61 5.15
N LEU A 53 -18.80 -1.68 5.76
CA LEU A 53 -17.72 -1.97 6.68
C LEU A 53 -18.02 -1.38 8.06
N ALA A 54 -18.18 -2.22 9.08
CA ALA A 54 -18.34 -1.75 10.46
C ALA A 54 -17.01 -1.19 10.99
N VAL A 55 -17.04 0.05 11.47
CA VAL A 55 -15.91 0.69 12.16
C VAL A 55 -16.29 0.91 13.63
N ASP A 56 -16.40 -0.21 14.33
CA ASP A 56 -16.87 -0.32 15.72
C ASP A 56 -15.74 -0.32 16.75
N SER A 57 -14.50 -0.40 16.28
CA SER A 57 -13.34 -0.57 17.14
C SER A 57 -12.08 -0.04 16.47
N GLN A 58 -11.09 0.23 17.32
CA GLN A 58 -9.72 0.54 16.93
C GLN A 58 -8.76 -0.24 17.82
N LEU A 59 -7.51 -0.40 17.39
CA LEU A 59 -6.43 -0.90 18.24
C LEU A 59 -5.67 0.28 18.87
N ALA A 60 -5.65 0.37 20.21
CA ALA A 60 -5.09 1.52 20.95
C ALA A 60 -4.39 1.19 22.29
N PRO A 61 -3.38 1.99 22.71
CA PRO A 61 -2.26 2.46 21.89
C PRO A 61 -1.14 1.41 21.84
N PRO A 62 -0.28 1.48 20.81
CA PRO A 62 0.77 0.50 20.59
C PRO A 62 2.16 0.99 21.06
N ASP A 63 2.21 1.85 22.08
CA ASP A 63 3.46 2.33 22.69
C ASP A 63 4.01 1.39 23.80
N GLY A 64 3.42 0.19 23.92
CA GLY A 64 3.84 -0.86 24.84
C GLY A 64 3.40 -2.25 24.34
N PRO A 65 3.82 -3.35 24.99
CA PRO A 65 3.49 -4.69 24.55
C PRO A 65 1.97 -4.96 24.70
N GLY A 66 1.28 -5.09 23.57
CA GLY A 66 -0.10 -5.58 23.48
C GLY A 66 -1.07 -4.62 22.80
N PHE A 67 -1.47 -4.95 21.57
CA PHE A 67 -2.55 -4.25 20.88
C PHE A 67 -3.88 -4.62 21.53
N ARG A 68 -4.63 -3.66 22.09
CA ARG A 68 -5.96 -3.90 22.63
C ARG A 68 -7.04 -3.25 21.78
N ARG A 69 -8.15 -3.96 21.59
CA ARG A 69 -9.35 -3.41 20.96
C ARG A 69 -10.05 -2.46 21.92
N THR A 70 -10.32 -1.26 21.46
CA THR A 70 -11.09 -0.23 22.16
C THR A 70 -12.14 0.35 21.21
N PRO A 71 -13.20 1.02 21.71
CA PRO A 71 -14.12 1.78 20.86
C PRO A 71 -13.40 2.85 20.02
N PRO A 72 -14.01 3.34 18.93
CA PRO A 72 -13.46 4.40 18.09
C PRO A 72 -13.16 5.66 18.92
N LYS A 73 -12.17 6.43 18.46
CA LYS A 73 -11.64 7.57 19.23
C LYS A 73 -12.77 8.56 19.48
N GLU A 74 -12.90 9.03 20.73
CA GLU A 74 -13.93 10.03 21.11
C GLU A 74 -15.37 9.58 20.78
N GLY A 75 -15.64 8.28 20.69
CA GLY A 75 -16.98 7.78 20.34
C GLY A 75 -17.42 8.14 18.93
N SER A 76 -16.48 8.37 18.01
CA SER A 76 -16.73 8.71 16.60
C SER A 76 -17.25 7.52 15.77
N PHE A 77 -18.35 6.93 16.22
CA PHE A 77 -19.10 5.96 15.44
C PHE A 77 -19.62 6.63 14.17
N ARG A 78 -19.50 5.90 13.07
CA ARG A 78 -20.01 6.32 11.76
C ARG A 78 -21.41 5.79 11.59
N ASN A 79 -22.26 6.42 10.80
CA ASN A 79 -23.61 5.92 10.52
C ASN A 79 -24.49 5.84 11.78
N ASP A 80 -25.48 6.72 11.86
CA ASP A 80 -26.45 6.76 12.95
C ASP A 80 -27.70 5.86 12.74
N HIS A 81 -27.77 5.15 11.60
CA HIS A 81 -28.91 4.30 11.29
C HIS A 81 -28.97 3.08 12.23
N PRO A 82 -30.11 2.76 12.86
CA PRO A 82 -30.22 1.65 13.83
C PRO A 82 -29.72 0.30 13.30
N ASP A 83 -30.07 -0.04 12.06
CA ASP A 83 -29.69 -1.32 11.45
C ASP A 83 -28.22 -1.39 11.00
N PHE A 84 -27.54 -0.24 10.88
CA PHE A 84 -26.20 -0.13 10.29
C PHE A 84 -25.27 0.75 11.13
N PHE A 85 -25.55 0.87 12.42
CA PHE A 85 -24.82 1.75 13.32
C PHE A 85 -23.33 1.38 13.32
N GLY A 86 -22.46 2.37 13.21
CA GLY A 86 -21.01 2.16 13.12
C GLY A 86 -20.49 1.87 11.70
N MET A 87 -21.33 1.70 10.68
CA MET A 87 -20.92 1.15 9.39
C MET A 87 -20.74 2.18 8.26
N VAL A 88 -19.65 2.05 7.50
CA VAL A 88 -19.37 2.85 6.29
C VAL A 88 -19.97 2.17 5.07
N ASP A 89 -20.72 2.91 4.25
CA ASP A 89 -21.15 2.46 2.92
C ASP A 89 -19.93 2.30 1.98
N LEU A 90 -19.79 1.11 1.39
CA LEU A 90 -18.72 0.77 0.46
C LEU A 90 -19.19 0.92 -0.99
N PRO A 91 -18.42 1.60 -1.86
CA PRO A 91 -18.67 1.51 -3.30
C PRO A 91 -18.50 0.06 -3.79
N PRO A 92 -19.09 -0.31 -4.95
CA PRO A 92 -19.00 -1.66 -5.51
C PRO A 92 -17.55 -2.20 -5.58
N PHE A 93 -16.60 -1.42 -6.10
CA PHE A 93 -15.22 -1.88 -6.25
C PHE A 93 -14.58 -2.25 -4.90
N LEU A 94 -14.87 -1.48 -3.84
CA LEU A 94 -14.28 -1.71 -2.53
C LEU A 94 -14.95 -2.86 -1.79
N THR A 95 -16.24 -3.08 -2.07
CA THR A 95 -16.98 -4.28 -1.64
C THR A 95 -16.32 -5.53 -2.20
N GLU A 96 -16.08 -5.56 -3.51
CA GLU A 96 -15.42 -6.67 -4.19
C GLU A 96 -13.97 -6.85 -3.75
N LEU A 97 -13.22 -5.75 -3.58
CA LEU A 97 -11.82 -5.78 -3.15
C LEU A 97 -11.67 -6.36 -1.73
N LEU A 98 -12.52 -5.95 -0.79
CA LEU A 98 -12.48 -6.44 0.59
C LEU A 98 -12.99 -7.89 0.69
N ALA A 99 -13.97 -8.28 -0.13
CA ALA A 99 -14.39 -9.68 -0.24
C ALA A 99 -13.25 -10.56 -0.77
N TRP A 100 -12.57 -10.14 -1.84
CA TRP A 100 -11.39 -10.80 -2.37
C TRP A 100 -10.30 -10.94 -1.30
N GLN A 101 -9.98 -9.86 -0.58
CA GLN A 101 -8.99 -9.89 0.50
C GLN A 101 -9.37 -10.88 1.62
N ALA A 102 -10.65 -10.93 1.99
CA ALA A 102 -11.14 -11.86 3.00
C ALA A 102 -11.01 -13.33 2.58
N ASP A 103 -11.08 -13.62 1.28
CA ASP A 103 -10.91 -14.96 0.74
C ASP A 103 -9.43 -15.34 0.56
N GLN A 104 -8.54 -14.37 0.35
CA GLN A 104 -7.10 -14.62 0.25
C GLN A 104 -6.42 -14.79 1.62
N TYR A 105 -6.97 -14.21 2.69
CA TYR A 105 -6.27 -14.09 3.96
C TYR A 105 -7.05 -14.70 5.14
N GLU A 106 -6.45 -15.70 5.80
CA GLU A 106 -7.03 -16.34 6.99
C GLU A 106 -7.03 -15.42 8.23
N GLY A 107 -6.24 -14.34 8.20
CA GLY A 107 -6.28 -13.28 9.22
C GLY A 107 -5.72 -13.65 10.59
N VAL A 108 -4.83 -14.64 10.66
CA VAL A 108 -4.15 -15.03 11.91
C VAL A 108 -3.14 -13.95 12.30
N CYS A 109 -3.28 -13.32 13.48
CA CYS A 109 -2.19 -12.51 14.07
C CYS A 109 -1.28 -13.39 14.97
N ARG A 110 0.01 -13.08 15.00
CA ARG A 110 1.04 -13.54 15.95
C ARG A 110 1.12 -12.68 17.21
N CYS A 111 0.31 -11.63 17.26
CA CYS A 111 0.05 -10.87 18.47
C CYS A 111 -0.38 -11.88 19.55
N SER A 112 0.24 -11.84 20.74
CA SER A 112 -0.28 -12.59 21.89
C SER A 112 -1.75 -12.19 22.14
N GLU A 113 -2.50 -13.02 22.88
CA GLU A 113 -3.97 -12.96 23.13
C GLU A 113 -4.57 -11.53 23.31
N SER A 114 -3.75 -10.55 23.70
CA SER A 114 -4.05 -9.12 23.77
C SER A 114 -4.89 -8.53 22.63
N CYS A 115 -4.69 -8.94 21.37
CA CYS A 115 -5.45 -8.36 20.24
C CYS A 115 -6.78 -9.08 19.94
N GLY A 116 -7.07 -10.22 20.58
CA GLY A 116 -8.24 -11.03 20.27
C GLY A 116 -8.09 -11.95 19.04
N GLY A 117 -6.87 -12.09 18.50
CA GLY A 117 -6.39 -13.34 17.89
C GLY A 117 -6.56 -13.55 16.39
N VAL A 118 -7.75 -13.43 15.81
CA VAL A 118 -8.00 -13.96 14.44
C VAL A 118 -8.93 -13.13 13.57
N GLY A 119 -8.80 -13.32 12.26
CA GLY A 119 -9.67 -12.76 11.22
C GLY A 119 -9.33 -11.33 10.78
N TYR A 120 -8.12 -10.81 11.05
CA TYR A 120 -7.72 -9.48 10.60
C TYR A 120 -7.39 -9.45 9.11
N LEU A 121 -8.00 -8.52 8.38
CA LEU A 121 -7.88 -8.46 6.92
C LEU A 121 -6.62 -7.75 6.43
N LEU A 122 -6.13 -6.79 7.23
CA LEU A 122 -5.09 -5.84 6.83
C LEU A 122 -3.88 -5.89 7.80
N ALA A 123 -3.56 -7.08 8.29
CA ALA A 123 -2.49 -7.32 9.26
C ALA A 123 -1.21 -7.85 8.57
N PRO A 124 -0.25 -6.97 8.21
CA PRO A 124 0.98 -7.37 7.54
C PRO A 124 1.80 -8.38 8.34
N ASP A 125 2.34 -9.42 7.69
CA ASP A 125 3.18 -10.48 8.28
C ASP A 125 2.56 -11.18 9.51
N ARG A 126 1.23 -11.28 9.54
CA ARG A 126 0.49 -11.82 10.69
C ARG A 126 0.77 -10.97 11.95
N GLY A 127 0.88 -9.65 11.84
CA GLY A 127 1.21 -8.72 12.92
C GLY A 127 0.46 -7.40 12.80
N HIS A 128 0.17 -6.74 13.93
CA HIS A 128 -0.25 -5.34 13.90
C HIS A 128 0.96 -4.42 13.95
N MET A 129 0.96 -3.39 13.12
CA MET A 129 2.07 -2.46 13.01
C MET A 129 1.80 -1.16 13.75
N LEU A 130 2.87 -0.55 14.26
CA LEU A 130 2.81 0.79 14.84
C LEU A 130 2.59 1.81 13.72
N HIS A 131 1.76 2.81 14.00
CA HIS A 131 1.58 3.94 13.07
C HIS A 131 2.93 4.60 12.74
N GLY A 132 3.80 4.76 13.74
CA GLY A 132 5.14 5.33 13.56
C GLY A 132 6.03 4.48 12.64
N THR A 133 6.06 3.17 12.82
CA THR A 133 6.85 2.25 11.99
C THR A 133 6.35 2.25 10.55
N TYR A 134 5.04 2.10 10.37
CA TYR A 134 4.45 2.03 9.04
C TYR A 134 4.51 3.38 8.30
N GLY A 135 4.32 4.46 9.05
CA GLY A 135 4.50 5.83 8.57
C GLY A 135 5.93 6.15 8.13
N GLN A 136 6.94 5.37 8.55
CA GLN A 136 8.32 5.47 8.06
C GLN A 136 8.55 4.57 6.85
N PHE A 137 8.20 3.30 6.95
CA PHE A 137 8.27 2.34 5.86
C PHE A 137 7.03 1.45 5.86
N PRO A 138 6.36 1.26 4.70
CA PRO A 138 6.73 1.73 3.35
C PRO A 138 6.27 3.15 2.99
N TRP A 139 5.53 3.84 3.88
CA TRP A 139 4.80 5.07 3.49
C TRP A 139 5.70 6.20 2.97
N ARG A 140 6.76 6.58 3.69
CA ARG A 140 7.64 7.70 3.27
C ARG A 140 8.33 7.43 1.93
N PRO A 141 8.95 6.27 1.70
CA PRO A 141 9.49 5.96 0.37
C PRO A 141 8.44 5.98 -0.74
N ALA A 142 7.22 5.49 -0.49
CA ALA A 142 6.15 5.52 -1.49
C ALA A 142 5.72 6.95 -1.86
N VAL A 143 5.53 7.81 -0.86
CA VAL A 143 5.03 9.18 -1.03
C VAL A 143 6.10 10.14 -1.52
N ASP A 144 7.26 10.14 -0.86
CA ASP A 144 8.31 11.14 -1.05
C ASP A 144 9.33 10.70 -2.12
N GLY A 145 9.32 9.43 -2.56
CA GLY A 145 10.35 8.89 -3.47
C GLY A 145 11.73 8.78 -2.83
N LEU A 146 11.81 8.89 -1.50
CA LEU A 146 13.04 8.90 -0.72
C LEU A 146 12.95 7.88 0.43
N THR A 147 14.01 7.12 0.66
CA THR A 147 14.11 6.23 1.82
C THR A 147 13.96 7.02 3.11
N TYR A 148 13.35 6.40 4.11
CA TYR A 148 13.35 6.97 5.45
C TYR A 148 14.76 6.89 6.07
N ALA A 149 15.25 8.00 6.60
CA ALA A 149 16.45 8.04 7.44
C ALA A 149 16.28 9.12 8.51
N ARG A 150 16.80 8.87 9.73
CA ARG A 150 16.75 9.84 10.84
C ARG A 150 17.52 11.13 10.54
N LYS A 151 18.57 11.04 9.73
CA LYS A 151 19.42 12.15 9.31
C LYS A 151 19.19 12.40 7.83
N GLU A 152 18.92 13.66 7.46
CA GLU A 152 18.55 14.04 6.08
C GLU A 152 19.63 13.61 5.06
N GLN A 153 20.91 13.78 5.40
CA GLN A 153 22.04 13.40 4.55
C GLN A 153 22.14 11.88 4.28
N ASN A 154 21.43 11.06 5.04
CA ASN A 154 21.40 9.61 4.86
C ASN A 154 20.18 9.15 4.04
N ARG A 155 19.28 10.07 3.67
CA ARG A 155 18.15 9.73 2.79
C ARG A 155 18.70 9.46 1.39
N ARG A 156 18.19 8.39 0.79
CA ARG A 156 18.53 7.97 -0.56
C ARG A 156 17.27 8.04 -1.42
N PRO A 157 17.36 8.31 -2.73
CA PRO A 157 16.22 8.10 -3.61
C PRO A 157 15.82 6.63 -3.60
N VAL A 158 14.53 6.38 -3.82
CA VAL A 158 14.06 5.05 -4.21
C VAL A 158 14.49 4.83 -5.65
N LEU A 159 15.69 4.25 -5.78
CA LEU A 159 16.28 3.87 -7.05
C LEU A 159 15.56 2.62 -7.56
N VAL A 160 15.22 2.59 -8.84
CA VAL A 160 14.50 1.49 -9.48
C VAL A 160 15.19 1.04 -10.77
N ASP A 161 15.06 -0.24 -11.09
CA ASP A 161 15.30 -0.75 -12.45
C ASP A 161 14.00 -0.63 -13.27
N VAL A 162 13.99 0.26 -14.25
CA VAL A 162 12.82 0.50 -15.14
C VAL A 162 12.78 -0.45 -16.34
N ALA A 163 13.74 -1.37 -16.46
CA ALA A 163 13.59 -2.51 -17.35
C ALA A 163 12.53 -3.50 -16.82
N GLU A 164 12.22 -3.42 -15.51
CA GLU A 164 11.15 -4.16 -14.87
C GLU A 164 9.79 -3.42 -15.00
N PRO A 165 8.65 -4.12 -14.86
CA PRO A 165 7.32 -3.51 -15.03
C PRO A 165 7.14 -2.22 -14.23
N TRP A 166 6.39 -1.26 -14.81
CA TRP A 166 6.09 0.02 -14.17
C TRP A 166 5.56 -0.16 -12.73
N PRO A 167 5.97 0.70 -11.77
CA PRO A 167 6.89 1.84 -11.88
C PRO A 167 8.39 1.49 -11.72
N GLY A 168 8.79 0.27 -12.07
CA GLY A 168 10.14 -0.26 -11.92
C GLY A 168 10.32 -1.00 -10.60
N LEU A 169 11.35 -1.84 -10.54
CA LEU A 169 11.68 -2.65 -9.37
C LEU A 169 12.62 -1.88 -8.42
N PRO A 170 12.24 -1.59 -7.17
CA PRO A 170 13.12 -0.93 -6.21
C PRO A 170 14.41 -1.70 -5.92
N LEU A 171 15.52 -0.97 -5.93
CA LEU A 171 16.85 -1.45 -5.62
C LEU A 171 17.22 -1.03 -4.19
N SER A 172 17.78 -1.96 -3.43
CA SER A 172 18.19 -1.73 -2.04
C SER A 172 19.62 -2.20 -1.78
N PRO A 173 20.48 -1.38 -1.14
CA PRO A 173 20.28 0.06 -0.93
C PRO A 173 20.28 0.83 -2.27
N GLY A 174 19.51 1.92 -2.35
CA GLY A 174 19.65 2.90 -3.43
C GLY A 174 21.01 3.60 -3.36
N TRP A 175 21.40 4.33 -4.40
CA TRP A 175 22.58 5.20 -4.36
C TRP A 175 22.35 6.47 -3.54
N PRO A 176 23.39 7.25 -3.17
CA PRO A 176 23.20 8.60 -2.65
C PRO A 176 22.51 9.51 -3.69
N MET A 177 21.90 10.60 -3.23
CA MET A 177 21.34 11.63 -4.11
C MET A 177 22.45 12.17 -5.03
N ALA A 178 22.13 12.32 -6.31
CA ALA A 178 23.00 13.01 -7.26
C ALA A 178 23.24 14.46 -6.79
N ALA A 179 24.49 14.90 -6.81
CA ALA A 179 24.88 16.27 -6.44
C ALA A 179 25.72 16.89 -7.55
N GLY A 180 25.43 18.15 -7.89
CA GLY A 180 26.15 18.89 -8.92
C GLY A 180 25.70 18.59 -10.36
N PRO A 181 26.30 19.28 -11.35
CA PRO A 181 25.91 19.20 -12.75
C PRO A 181 26.48 17.97 -13.48
N MET A 182 27.52 17.34 -12.92
CA MET A 182 28.09 16.09 -13.42
C MET A 182 27.79 14.99 -12.41
N TRP A 183 27.29 13.87 -12.92
CA TRP A 183 26.97 12.71 -12.11
C TRP A 183 27.79 11.52 -12.57
N GLU A 184 28.45 10.86 -11.62
CA GLU A 184 29.15 9.59 -11.82
C GLU A 184 28.59 8.55 -10.84
N PRO A 185 28.50 7.27 -11.23
CA PRO A 185 28.09 6.20 -10.33
C PRO A 185 28.97 6.20 -9.07
N PRO A 186 28.39 6.17 -7.86
CA PRO A 186 29.16 6.18 -6.64
C PRO A 186 30.02 4.92 -6.55
N CYS A 187 31.33 5.14 -6.36
CA CYS A 187 32.30 4.09 -6.16
C CYS A 187 32.90 4.22 -4.75
N GLY A 188 32.93 3.12 -3.98
CA GLY A 188 33.44 3.17 -2.62
C GLY A 188 33.04 1.98 -1.75
N ARG A 189 33.69 1.88 -0.59
CA ARG A 189 33.38 0.83 0.39
C ARG A 189 31.95 1.00 0.90
N GLY A 190 31.11 -0.01 0.70
CA GLY A 190 29.71 0.00 1.13
C GLY A 190 28.73 0.55 0.09
N GLU A 191 29.20 1.07 -1.04
CA GLU A 191 28.34 1.45 -2.16
C GLU A 191 28.12 0.25 -3.08
N VAL A 192 26.85 -0.06 -3.34
CA VAL A 192 26.48 -1.12 -4.27
C VAL A 192 26.65 -0.61 -5.69
N ARG A 193 27.34 -1.36 -6.54
CA ARG A 193 27.63 -0.97 -7.93
C ARG A 193 26.51 -1.38 -8.88
N HIS A 194 25.41 -0.62 -8.88
CA HIS A 194 24.26 -0.86 -9.77
C HIS A 194 24.55 -0.58 -11.25
N ASP A 195 25.68 0.08 -11.54
CA ASP A 195 26.25 0.33 -12.86
C ASP A 195 27.00 -0.86 -13.46
N LEU A 196 27.24 -1.92 -12.68
CA LEU A 196 27.82 -3.16 -13.19
C LEU A 196 26.75 -4.09 -13.78
N PRO A 197 27.15 -5.02 -14.68
CA PRO A 197 26.24 -6.04 -15.21
C PRO A 197 25.50 -6.79 -14.10
N VAL A 198 24.20 -7.00 -14.32
CA VAL A 198 23.34 -7.83 -13.48
C VAL A 198 23.97 -9.22 -13.36
N SER A 199 24.15 -9.69 -12.13
CA SER A 199 24.60 -11.07 -11.86
C SER A 199 23.62 -11.74 -10.89
N GLU A 200 23.29 -12.99 -11.16
CA GLU A 200 22.44 -13.84 -10.34
C GLU A 200 23.15 -15.16 -10.02
N PRO A 201 24.31 -15.11 -9.35
CA PRO A 201 25.21 -16.26 -9.19
C PRO A 201 24.58 -17.46 -8.47
N LEU A 202 23.54 -17.23 -7.67
CA LEU A 202 22.82 -18.30 -6.98
C LEU A 202 22.00 -19.18 -7.92
N ARG A 203 21.75 -18.79 -9.18
CA ARG A 203 21.02 -19.62 -10.16
C ARG A 203 21.79 -20.86 -10.61
N ILE A 204 23.12 -20.83 -10.53
CA ILE A 204 23.99 -21.95 -10.94
C ILE A 204 24.63 -22.61 -9.73
N THR A 205 25.13 -23.84 -9.88
CA THR A 205 25.97 -24.49 -8.86
C THR A 205 27.29 -23.72 -8.70
N CYS A 206 27.80 -23.62 -7.48
CA CYS A 206 29.11 -23.01 -7.25
C CYS A 206 30.24 -23.91 -7.80
N PRO A 207 31.12 -23.41 -8.68
CA PRO A 207 32.27 -24.20 -9.16
C PRO A 207 33.39 -24.35 -8.11
N HIS A 208 33.32 -23.63 -6.99
CA HIS A 208 34.36 -23.63 -5.95
C HIS A 208 33.98 -24.40 -4.67
N CYS A 209 32.69 -24.61 -4.41
CA CYS A 209 32.23 -25.33 -3.22
C CYS A 209 30.99 -26.17 -3.55
N ALA A 210 30.54 -27.02 -2.63
CA ALA A 210 29.40 -27.92 -2.84
C ALA A 210 28.01 -27.23 -2.86
N ALA A 211 27.94 -25.90 -2.88
CA ALA A 211 26.66 -25.18 -2.87
C ALA A 211 25.93 -25.30 -4.22
N GLY A 212 24.80 -25.98 -4.21
CA GLY A 212 23.88 -26.05 -5.36
C GLY A 212 23.13 -24.75 -5.65
N PRO A 213 22.28 -24.73 -6.69
CA PRO A 213 21.42 -23.60 -7.04
C PRO A 213 20.53 -23.20 -5.86
N GLY A 214 20.32 -21.89 -5.68
CA GLY A 214 19.56 -21.28 -4.59
C GLY A 214 20.22 -21.37 -3.21
N LYS A 215 21.35 -22.08 -3.07
CA LYS A 215 22.06 -22.22 -1.80
C LYS A 215 23.21 -21.21 -1.68
N PRO A 216 23.40 -20.59 -0.50
CA PRO A 216 24.56 -19.75 -0.26
C PRO A 216 25.85 -20.56 -0.41
N CYS A 217 26.92 -19.88 -0.83
CA CYS A 217 28.24 -20.50 -0.89
C CYS A 217 28.72 -20.91 0.52
N LEU A 218 29.57 -21.94 0.59
CA LEU A 218 30.09 -22.45 1.85
C LEU A 218 31.53 -21.99 2.07
N SER A 219 31.87 -21.60 3.30
CA SER A 219 33.25 -21.36 3.74
C SER A 219 34.05 -22.66 3.77
N GLU A 220 35.37 -22.55 3.98
CA GLU A 220 36.25 -23.71 4.22
C GLU A 220 35.80 -24.58 5.39
N THR A 221 35.13 -23.99 6.38
CA THR A 221 34.55 -24.67 7.55
C THR A 221 33.14 -25.22 7.32
N GLY A 222 32.63 -25.15 6.09
CA GLY A 222 31.30 -25.65 5.70
C GLY A 222 30.12 -24.76 6.12
N ARG A 223 30.35 -23.53 6.60
CA ARG A 223 29.30 -22.59 7.00
C ARG A 223 28.86 -21.74 5.82
N ALA A 224 27.61 -21.30 5.79
CA ALA A 224 27.13 -20.36 4.78
C ALA A 224 27.93 -19.04 4.83
N GLY A 225 28.39 -18.56 3.67
CA GLY A 225 29.22 -17.38 3.53
C GLY A 225 28.91 -16.58 2.26
N HIS A 226 29.80 -15.65 1.92
CA HIS A 226 29.67 -14.79 0.74
C HIS A 226 29.76 -15.60 -0.56
N VAL A 227 29.10 -15.11 -1.60
CA VAL A 227 29.17 -15.72 -2.94
C VAL A 227 30.61 -15.68 -3.45
N HIS A 228 31.14 -16.85 -3.84
CA HIS A 228 32.48 -16.95 -4.43
C HIS A 228 32.56 -16.20 -5.77
N ARG A 229 33.66 -15.47 -6.00
CA ARG A 229 33.92 -14.75 -7.26
C ARG A 229 33.89 -15.68 -8.47
N THR A 230 34.35 -16.91 -8.32
CA THR A 230 34.31 -17.94 -9.37
C THR A 230 32.89 -18.33 -9.77
N ARG A 231 31.92 -18.31 -8.83
CA ARG A 231 30.50 -18.53 -9.14
C ARG A 231 29.91 -17.36 -9.91
N VAL A 232 30.30 -16.13 -9.59
CA VAL A 232 29.90 -14.94 -10.35
C VAL A 232 30.46 -15.00 -11.77
N ALA A 233 31.75 -15.26 -11.92
CA ALA A 233 32.39 -15.37 -13.24
C ALA A 233 31.76 -16.48 -14.10
N ALA A 234 31.55 -17.68 -13.53
CA ALA A 234 30.91 -18.79 -14.24
C ALA A 234 29.44 -18.52 -14.59
N GLU A 235 28.72 -17.73 -13.79
CA GLU A 235 27.35 -17.34 -14.10
C GLU A 235 27.28 -16.31 -15.24
N GLN A 236 28.31 -15.48 -15.37
CA GLN A 236 28.41 -14.46 -16.41
C GLN A 236 29.00 -14.98 -17.72
N GLU A 237 29.76 -16.08 -17.67
CA GLU A 237 30.38 -16.67 -18.85
C GLU A 237 29.33 -17.05 -19.92
N GLY A 238 29.48 -16.50 -21.12
CA GLY A 238 28.59 -16.76 -22.25
C GLY A 238 27.20 -16.10 -22.19
N ARG A 239 26.90 -15.31 -21.14
CA ARG A 239 25.65 -14.52 -21.09
C ARG A 239 25.88 -13.12 -21.67
N PRO A 240 24.91 -12.59 -22.45
CA PRO A 240 24.98 -11.19 -22.85
C PRO A 240 24.96 -10.29 -21.62
N GLU A 241 25.84 -9.29 -21.60
CA GLU A 241 25.86 -8.30 -20.53
C GLU A 241 24.51 -7.58 -20.47
N ARG A 242 23.87 -7.63 -19.30
CA ARG A 242 22.64 -6.90 -19.01
C ARG A 242 22.94 -5.83 -17.97
N LEU A 243 22.89 -4.57 -18.37
CA LEU A 243 22.92 -3.43 -17.44
C LEU A 243 21.49 -3.12 -16.96
N ARG A 244 21.38 -2.48 -15.79
CA ARG A 244 20.09 -1.99 -15.28
C ARG A 244 19.73 -0.68 -15.95
N SER A 245 18.43 -0.47 -16.20
CA SER A 245 17.92 0.82 -16.63
C SER A 245 17.52 1.60 -15.38
N LEU A 246 18.42 2.43 -14.86
CA LEU A 246 18.23 3.05 -13.55
C LEU A 246 17.40 4.35 -13.64
N ALA A 247 16.43 4.50 -12.75
CA ALA A 247 15.72 5.75 -12.50
C ALA A 247 15.46 5.93 -11.00
N SER A 248 15.03 7.11 -10.58
CA SER A 248 14.54 7.36 -9.23
C SER A 248 13.07 7.71 -9.25
N TRP A 249 12.30 7.18 -8.30
CA TRP A 249 10.92 7.62 -8.12
C TRP A 249 10.86 9.10 -7.76
N LEU A 250 10.09 9.86 -8.55
CA LEU A 250 9.69 11.20 -8.15
C LEU A 250 8.67 11.13 -7.01
N PRO A 251 8.62 12.15 -6.13
CA PRO A 251 7.59 12.23 -5.12
C PRO A 251 6.20 12.32 -5.77
N ILE A 252 5.22 11.61 -5.20
CA ILE A 252 3.81 11.74 -5.63
C ILE A 252 3.17 12.93 -4.93
N LYS A 253 3.33 13.02 -3.61
CA LYS A 253 2.72 14.08 -2.80
C LYS A 253 3.56 14.38 -1.55
N PRO A 254 4.66 15.14 -1.67
CA PRO A 254 5.56 15.41 -0.56
C PRO A 254 4.82 15.84 0.71
N GLY A 255 5.14 15.20 1.83
CA GLY A 255 4.57 15.56 3.13
C GLY A 255 3.17 15.03 3.42
N LEU A 256 2.53 14.30 2.49
CA LEU A 256 1.28 13.61 2.79
C LEU A 256 1.53 12.53 3.86
N THR A 257 0.80 12.62 4.98
CA THR A 257 0.84 11.60 6.04
C THR A 257 -0.35 10.65 5.91
N PRO A 258 -0.30 9.43 6.51
CA PRO A 258 -1.47 8.55 6.53
C PRO A 258 -2.72 9.21 7.10
N HIS A 259 -2.57 10.05 8.12
CA HIS A 259 -3.70 10.74 8.75
C HIS A 259 -4.40 11.71 7.80
N GLU A 260 -3.64 12.36 6.92
CA GLU A 260 -4.17 13.28 5.91
C GLU A 260 -5.08 12.60 4.88
N LEU A 261 -5.06 11.26 4.76
CA LEU A 261 -6.03 10.55 3.92
C LEU A 261 -7.46 10.74 4.40
N ARG A 262 -7.68 10.84 5.72
CA ARG A 262 -9.00 11.15 6.28
C ARG A 262 -9.47 12.55 5.89
N HIS A 263 -8.56 13.53 5.90
CA HIS A 263 -8.87 14.88 5.43
C HIS A 263 -9.06 14.92 3.91
N SER A 264 -8.35 14.08 3.17
CA SER A 264 -8.52 13.93 1.73
C SER A 264 -9.92 13.39 1.41
N GLN A 265 -10.40 12.39 2.15
CA GLN A 265 -11.75 11.87 2.00
C GLN A 265 -12.81 12.96 2.26
N ARG A 266 -12.60 13.83 3.27
CA ARG A 266 -13.48 14.98 3.50
C ARG A 266 -13.55 15.88 2.27
N VAL A 267 -12.40 16.22 1.67
CA VAL A 267 -12.33 17.06 0.46
C VAL A 267 -13.03 16.40 -0.72
N TRP A 268 -12.87 15.09 -0.92
CA TRP A 268 -13.55 14.39 -2.02
C TRP A 268 -15.08 14.49 -1.90
N LEU A 269 -15.61 14.31 -0.68
CA LEU A 269 -17.05 14.47 -0.45
C LEU A 269 -17.52 15.91 -0.68
N ASP A 270 -16.69 16.90 -0.37
CA ASP A 270 -16.97 18.33 -0.62
C ASP A 270 -17.03 18.63 -2.13
N GLU A 271 -16.04 18.15 -2.88
CA GLU A 271 -15.97 18.27 -4.34
C GLU A 271 -17.16 17.60 -5.05
N ASP A 272 -17.66 16.47 -4.53
CA ASP A 272 -18.83 15.75 -5.06
C ASP A 272 -20.17 16.42 -4.70
N GLY A 273 -20.13 17.54 -3.97
CA GLY A 273 -21.31 18.29 -3.55
C GLY A 273 -22.22 17.52 -2.60
N LEU A 274 -21.68 16.59 -1.82
CA LEU A 274 -22.49 15.78 -0.91
C LEU A 274 -23.01 16.61 0.27
N PRO A 275 -24.20 16.32 0.84
CA PRO A 275 -24.72 17.09 1.95
C PRO A 275 -23.89 16.94 3.22
N GLU A 276 -23.81 18.00 4.03
CA GLU A 276 -22.98 18.04 5.24
C GLU A 276 -23.33 16.92 6.24
N VAL A 277 -24.62 16.60 6.39
CA VAL A 277 -25.08 15.51 7.26
C VAL A 277 -24.47 14.16 6.87
N LEU A 278 -24.40 13.85 5.56
CA LEU A 278 -23.80 12.60 5.08
C LEU A 278 -22.28 12.57 5.29
N LYS A 279 -21.62 13.73 5.16
CA LYS A 279 -20.16 13.83 5.38
C LYS A 279 -19.83 13.55 6.84
N LYS A 280 -20.59 14.15 7.76
CA LYS A 280 -20.41 13.93 9.19
C LYS A 280 -20.78 12.50 9.59
N ASP A 281 -21.88 11.96 9.06
CA ASP A 281 -22.29 10.56 9.22
C ASP A 281 -21.18 9.58 8.83
N ARG A 282 -20.63 9.73 7.62
CA ARG A 282 -19.58 8.86 7.07
C ARG A 282 -18.26 8.97 7.82
N LEU A 283 -17.91 10.17 8.29
CA LEU A 283 -16.66 10.38 9.03
C LEU A 283 -16.81 10.12 10.54
N GLY A 284 -18.03 10.00 11.07
CA GLY A 284 -18.26 9.87 12.51
C GLY A 284 -18.00 11.18 13.26
N HIS A 285 -18.37 12.31 12.66
CA HIS A 285 -18.35 13.61 13.32
C HIS A 285 -19.74 13.93 13.89
N ALA A 286 -19.78 14.49 15.10
CA ALA A 286 -21.05 14.95 15.67
C ALA A 286 -21.64 16.12 14.86
N MET A 287 -22.96 16.12 14.69
CA MET A 287 -23.72 17.27 14.21
C MET A 287 -23.99 18.20 15.38
N SER A 288 -23.38 19.39 15.41
CA SER A 288 -23.68 20.43 16.39
C SER A 288 -24.93 21.23 16.00
N GLY A 289 -25.73 21.65 16.98
CA GLY A 289 -26.88 22.56 16.80
C GLY A 289 -28.20 21.90 16.38
N MET A 290 -29.21 22.73 16.05
CA MET A 290 -30.57 22.29 15.68
C MET A 290 -30.62 21.33 14.48
N SER A 291 -29.64 21.40 13.58
CA SER A 291 -29.54 20.51 12.42
C SER A 291 -29.33 19.05 12.81
N GLY A 292 -28.76 18.77 13.99
CA GLY A 292 -28.58 17.40 14.49
C GLY A 292 -29.88 16.69 14.86
N THR A 293 -30.99 17.44 15.05
CA THR A 293 -32.29 16.87 15.43
C THR A 293 -33.16 16.51 14.23
N TYR A 294 -32.89 17.07 13.04
CA TYR A 294 -33.78 16.95 11.88
C TYR A 294 -33.10 16.47 10.59
N ALA A 295 -31.78 16.48 10.51
CA ALA A 295 -31.07 16.01 9.32
C ALA A 295 -30.82 14.50 9.43
N HIS A 296 -31.51 13.71 8.61
CA HIS A 296 -31.28 12.28 8.48
C HIS A 296 -30.64 11.95 7.13
N VAL A 297 -29.74 10.97 7.13
CA VAL A 297 -29.17 10.44 5.89
C VAL A 297 -30.18 9.50 5.23
N SER A 298 -30.65 9.86 4.03
CA SER A 298 -31.58 9.02 3.26
C SER A 298 -30.85 7.89 2.51
N ALA A 299 -31.61 6.88 2.09
CA ALA A 299 -31.09 5.81 1.22
C ALA A 299 -30.52 6.36 -0.11
N SER A 300 -31.14 7.40 -0.69
CA SER A 300 -30.65 8.03 -1.92
C SER A 300 -29.30 8.75 -1.71
N MET A 301 -29.09 9.36 -0.55
CA MET A 301 -27.81 9.96 -0.19
C MET A 301 -26.71 8.91 -0.04
N ARG A 302 -27.03 7.75 0.57
CA ARG A 302 -26.10 6.60 0.67
C ARG A 302 -25.77 6.01 -0.70
N ALA A 303 -26.76 5.86 -1.58
CA ALA A 303 -26.53 5.42 -2.95
C ALA A 303 -25.61 6.38 -3.71
N ARG A 304 -25.84 7.69 -3.56
CA ARG A 304 -25.04 8.74 -4.22
C ARG A 304 -23.58 8.73 -3.78
N VAL A 305 -23.27 8.58 -2.49
CA VAL A 305 -21.86 8.51 -2.07
C VAL A 305 -21.16 7.26 -2.59
N LYS A 306 -21.85 6.10 -2.66
CA LYS A 306 -21.29 4.90 -3.29
C LYS A 306 -20.97 5.13 -4.76
N GLU A 307 -21.88 5.79 -5.49
CA GLU A 307 -21.68 6.14 -6.89
C GLU A 307 -20.50 7.09 -7.10
N CYS A 308 -20.43 8.20 -6.35
CA CYS A 308 -19.32 9.15 -6.47
C CYS A 308 -17.96 8.50 -6.15
N MET A 309 -17.90 7.67 -5.10
CA MET A 309 -16.68 6.96 -4.74
C MET A 309 -16.27 5.91 -5.78
N GLN A 310 -17.24 5.26 -6.43
CA GLN A 310 -17.01 4.35 -7.54
C GLN A 310 -16.44 5.09 -8.76
N GLN A 311 -17.03 6.22 -9.15
CA GLN A 311 -16.56 7.02 -10.28
C GLN A 311 -15.14 7.54 -10.07
N ARG A 312 -14.81 7.98 -8.84
CA ARG A 312 -13.43 8.40 -8.49
C ARG A 312 -12.42 7.26 -8.61
N TRP A 313 -12.81 6.05 -8.22
CA TRP A 313 -11.97 4.86 -8.37
C TRP A 313 -11.73 4.51 -9.83
N GLU A 314 -12.78 4.49 -10.64
CA GLU A 314 -12.68 4.21 -12.07
C GLU A 314 -11.82 5.24 -12.79
N SER A 315 -12.01 6.53 -12.50
CA SER A 315 -11.17 7.60 -13.04
C SER A 315 -9.70 7.45 -12.63
N ALA A 316 -9.43 7.05 -11.37
CA ALA A 316 -8.07 6.80 -10.90
C ALA A 316 -7.43 5.57 -11.58
N LEU A 317 -8.21 4.51 -11.82
CA LEU A 317 -7.76 3.33 -12.57
C LEU A 317 -7.45 3.66 -14.02
N ASP A 318 -8.29 4.46 -14.68
CA ASP A 318 -8.07 4.86 -16.08
C ASP A 318 -6.80 5.72 -16.20
N GLN A 319 -6.60 6.67 -15.29
CA GLN A 319 -5.35 7.45 -15.19
C GLN A 319 -4.13 6.55 -14.94
N ARG A 320 -4.27 5.53 -14.09
CA ARG A 320 -3.20 4.56 -13.84
C ARG A 320 -2.91 3.70 -15.06
N ALA A 321 -3.93 3.21 -15.75
CA ALA A 321 -3.78 2.39 -16.95
C ALA A 321 -3.10 3.17 -18.09
N ALA A 322 -3.34 4.49 -18.18
CA ALA A 322 -2.68 5.37 -19.13
C ALA A 322 -1.16 5.47 -18.91
N LEU A 323 -0.67 5.31 -17.67
CA LEU A 323 0.77 5.22 -17.39
C LEU A 323 1.35 3.87 -17.81
N SER A 324 0.66 2.79 -17.46
CA SER A 324 1.01 1.43 -17.86
C SER A 324 -0.19 0.51 -17.68
N PRO A 325 -0.53 -0.35 -18.67
CA PRO A 325 -1.71 -1.20 -18.58
C PRO A 325 -1.60 -2.34 -17.56
N ARG A 326 -0.41 -2.57 -17.00
CA ARG A 326 -0.11 -3.67 -16.07
C ARG A 326 0.53 -3.16 -14.78
N SER A 327 0.52 -3.99 -13.75
CA SER A 327 1.20 -3.74 -12.48
C SER A 327 1.92 -5.00 -11.98
N PRO A 328 3.08 -4.88 -11.31
CA PRO A 328 3.67 -6.00 -10.58
C PRO A 328 2.88 -6.35 -9.30
N VAL A 329 1.96 -5.50 -8.85
CA VAL A 329 1.06 -5.77 -7.71
C VAL A 329 -0.12 -6.60 -8.21
N GLY A 330 -0.28 -7.83 -7.73
CA GLY A 330 -1.17 -8.82 -8.32
C GLY A 330 -2.64 -8.37 -8.32
N VAL A 331 -3.10 -7.84 -7.20
CA VAL A 331 -4.46 -7.32 -7.04
C VAL A 331 -4.73 -6.12 -7.96
N LEU A 332 -3.78 -5.22 -8.14
CA LEU A 332 -3.94 -4.06 -9.03
C LEU A 332 -3.89 -4.49 -10.51
N ASP A 333 -3.02 -5.42 -10.87
CA ASP A 333 -2.95 -5.97 -12.23
C ASP A 333 -4.28 -6.61 -12.66
N ARG A 334 -4.91 -7.36 -11.73
CA ARG A 334 -6.25 -7.91 -11.92
C ARG A 334 -7.28 -6.80 -12.16
N LEU A 335 -7.30 -5.76 -11.31
CA LEU A 335 -8.26 -4.66 -11.39
C LEU A 335 -8.11 -3.84 -12.68
N LEU A 336 -6.87 -3.61 -13.15
CA LEU A 336 -6.58 -2.97 -14.43
C LEU A 336 -7.11 -3.83 -15.60
N GLY A 337 -6.89 -5.14 -15.56
CA GLY A 337 -7.40 -6.07 -16.56
C GLY A 337 -8.94 -6.14 -16.58
N GLU A 338 -9.59 -6.12 -15.42
CA GLU A 338 -11.05 -6.05 -15.30
C GLU A 338 -11.62 -4.76 -15.89
N ARG A 339 -11.00 -3.61 -15.57
CA ARG A 339 -11.39 -2.31 -16.11
C ARG A 339 -11.25 -2.26 -17.63
N ALA A 340 -10.16 -2.78 -18.18
CA ALA A 340 -9.96 -2.85 -19.62
C ALA A 340 -11.06 -3.68 -20.32
N ARG A 341 -11.40 -4.86 -19.79
CA ARG A 341 -12.49 -5.69 -20.34
C ARG A 341 -13.85 -5.00 -20.28
N ALA A 342 -14.14 -4.28 -19.19
CA ALA A 342 -15.38 -3.55 -19.05
C ALA A 342 -15.51 -2.42 -20.10
N LEU A 343 -14.43 -1.67 -20.34
CA LEU A 343 -14.39 -0.62 -21.36
C LEU A 343 -14.54 -1.17 -22.79
N HIS A 344 -13.84 -2.27 -23.11
CA HIS A 344 -13.98 -2.93 -24.42
C HIS A 344 -15.40 -3.42 -24.67
N GLY A 345 -16.02 -4.11 -23.70
CA GLY A 345 -17.40 -4.57 -23.85
C GLY A 345 -18.41 -3.43 -23.99
N PHE A 346 -18.14 -2.25 -23.41
CA PHE A 346 -18.98 -1.06 -23.62
C PHE A 346 -18.87 -0.54 -25.06
N MET A 347 -17.65 -0.46 -25.60
CA MET A 347 -17.41 0.00 -26.98
C MET A 347 -18.01 -0.95 -28.04
N GLU A 348 -18.06 -2.25 -27.79
CA GLU A 348 -18.67 -3.22 -28.72
C GLU A 348 -20.21 -3.16 -28.74
N ARG A 349 -20.84 -2.54 -27.73
CA ARG A 349 -22.30 -2.43 -27.59
C ARG A 349 -22.85 -1.04 -27.93
N ALA A 350 -21.98 -0.04 -28.10
CA ALA A 350 -22.31 1.32 -28.51
C ALA A 350 -22.20 1.45 -30.03
#